data_AF-A0A9P1HRE6-F1
#
_entry.id   AF-A0A9P1HRE6-F1
#
_cell.length_a   1.000
_cell.length_b   1.000
_cell.length_c   1.000
_cell.angle_alpha   90.00
_cell.angle_beta   90.00
_cell.angle_gamma   90.00
#
_symmetry.space_group_name_H-M   'P 1'
#
loop_
_entity.id
_entity.type
_entity.pdbx_description
1 polymer ?
#
loop_
_entity_poly.entity_id
_entity_poly.type
_entity_poly.pdbx_seq_one_letter_code
_entity_poly.pdbx_strand_id
1 'polypeptide(L)'
;MRFWFFCTCFIFVYAQTDADSDYEEDEIEWECGTDSFSKYISENQIDIDCPKLKQTVNQCCINHDKCYDDQRGRKLCDDMFCNCLDSVTTASQICNKEDSPLFCGLVREFGEDAYLRSGNGTIVAINETETATAKPLKESEHLVHDYEYIVSHNTTNGDVTSLEEDIKHIEESIKDVKSSH
;
A
#
# COMPACT_ATOMS: atom_id res chain seq x y z
N MET A 1 -39.27 -55.55 -39.61
CA MET A 1 -39.04 -56.78 -38.81
C MET A 1 -37.57 -56.83 -38.43
N ARG A 2 -37.30 -57.14 -37.15
CA ARG A 2 -35.97 -57.36 -36.50
C ARG A 2 -35.18 -56.06 -36.28
N PHE A 3 -35.38 -55.28 -35.21
CA PHE A 3 -35.05 -55.58 -33.81
C PHE A 3 -33.77 -56.38 -33.66
N TRP A 4 -32.74 -55.77 -33.05
CA TRP A 4 -31.91 -56.34 -31.99
C TRP A 4 -31.40 -55.18 -31.12
N PHE A 5 -31.89 -55.17 -29.89
CA PHE A 5 -31.34 -54.47 -28.74
C PHE A 5 -29.93 -55.03 -28.46
N PHE A 6 -28.93 -54.17 -28.32
CA PHE A 6 -27.91 -54.39 -27.29
C PHE A 6 -27.65 -53.08 -26.57
N CYS A 7 -28.17 -53.08 -25.35
CA CYS A 7 -27.83 -52.20 -24.27
C CYS A 7 -26.35 -52.45 -23.91
N THR A 8 -25.49 -51.47 -24.17
CA THR A 8 -24.30 -51.26 -23.36
C THR A 8 -24.34 -49.81 -22.90
N CYS A 9 -24.82 -49.63 -21.67
CA CYS A 9 -24.49 -48.45 -20.87
C CYS A 9 -22.98 -48.45 -20.65
N PHE A 10 -22.21 -47.99 -21.63
CA PHE A 10 -20.94 -47.34 -21.32
C PHE A 10 -21.30 -45.90 -20.97
N ILE A 11 -21.59 -45.68 -19.68
CA ILE A 11 -21.33 -44.38 -19.08
C ILE A 11 -19.82 -44.20 -19.25
N PHE A 12 -19.41 -43.56 -20.34
CA PHE A 12 -18.13 -42.89 -20.37
C PHE A 12 -18.25 -41.80 -19.31
N VAL A 13 -17.90 -42.17 -18.08
CA VAL A 13 -17.40 -41.22 -17.09
C VAL A 13 -16.15 -40.65 -17.74
N TYR A 14 -16.32 -39.60 -18.53
CA TYR A 14 -15.24 -38.66 -18.75
C TYR A 14 -14.98 -38.10 -17.35
N ALA A 15 -13.98 -38.69 -16.68
CA ALA A 15 -13.32 -38.01 -15.60
C ALA A 15 -12.70 -36.77 -16.23
N GLN A 16 -13.45 -35.67 -16.18
CA GLN A 16 -12.90 -34.34 -16.29
C GLN A 16 -11.88 -34.29 -15.14
N THR A 17 -10.60 -34.48 -15.47
CA THR A 17 -9.54 -34.07 -14.58
C THR A 17 -9.65 -32.55 -14.56
N ASP A 18 -10.44 -32.04 -13.63
CA ASP A 18 -10.30 -30.67 -13.17
C ASP A 18 -8.90 -30.62 -12.59
N ALA A 19 -7.94 -30.28 -13.45
CA ALA A 19 -6.65 -29.79 -13.04
C ALA A 19 -6.93 -28.45 -12.38
N ASP A 20 -7.38 -28.54 -11.12
CA ASP A 20 -7.28 -27.45 -10.16
C ASP A 20 -5.78 -27.26 -10.00
N SER A 21 -5.22 -26.40 -10.85
CA SER A 21 -3.93 -25.82 -10.56
C SER A 21 -4.15 -25.06 -9.26
N ASP A 22 -3.63 -25.62 -8.16
CA ASP A 22 -3.30 -24.84 -6.97
C ASP A 22 -2.50 -23.63 -7.46
N TYR A 23 -3.21 -22.53 -7.69
CA TYR A 23 -2.59 -21.22 -7.78
C TYR A 23 -2.21 -20.93 -6.35
N GLU A 24 -1.00 -21.34 -5.96
CA GLU A 24 -0.29 -20.73 -4.85
C GLU A 24 -0.24 -19.23 -5.20
N GLU A 25 -1.15 -18.46 -4.59
CA GLU A 25 -1.11 -17.01 -4.65
C GLU A 25 0.16 -16.62 -3.90
N ASP A 26 1.27 -16.53 -4.62
CA ASP A 26 2.56 -16.09 -4.08
C ASP A 26 2.30 -14.75 -3.39
N GLU A 27 2.32 -14.76 -2.05
CA GLU A 27 2.09 -13.59 -1.23
C GLU A 27 3.18 -12.56 -1.57
N ILE A 28 2.80 -11.50 -2.27
CA ILE A 28 3.73 -10.44 -2.68
C ILE A 28 4.13 -9.68 -1.43
N GLU A 29 5.38 -9.86 -0.97
CA GLU A 29 5.93 -9.04 0.10
C GLU A 29 6.02 -7.57 -0.36
N TRP A 30 5.22 -6.70 0.26
CA TRP A 30 5.13 -5.30 -0.11
C TRP A 30 6.26 -4.46 0.51
N GLU A 31 6.98 -3.74 -0.34
CA GLU A 31 8.19 -3.00 0.03
C GLU A 31 8.04 -1.48 -0.08
N CYS A 32 6.99 -0.96 -0.72
CA CYS A 32 6.81 0.48 -0.77
C CYS A 32 6.47 1.04 0.62
N GLY A 33 7.41 1.71 1.27
CA GLY A 33 7.19 2.37 2.57
C GLY A 33 8.33 2.13 3.55
N THR A 34 8.47 3.02 4.53
CA THR A 34 9.59 2.99 5.49
C THR A 34 9.29 2.22 6.77
N ASP A 35 8.01 2.01 7.08
CA ASP A 35 7.51 1.36 8.29
C ASP A 35 6.20 0.63 7.98
N SER A 36 5.73 -0.19 8.93
CA SER A 36 4.52 -1.02 8.72
C SER A 36 3.27 -0.20 8.37
N PHE A 37 3.14 1.02 8.91
CA PHE A 37 1.98 1.86 8.64
C PHE A 37 2.01 2.42 7.21
N SER A 38 3.13 3.01 6.80
CA SER A 38 3.31 3.52 5.44
C SER A 38 3.26 2.43 4.37
N LYS A 39 3.79 1.23 4.69
CA LYS A 39 3.65 0.03 3.85
C LYS A 39 2.18 -0.35 3.66
N TYR A 40 1.44 -0.49 4.75
CA TYR A 40 0.02 -0.84 4.68
C TYR A 40 -0.81 0.16 3.86
N ILE A 41 -0.62 1.47 4.10
CA ILE A 41 -1.40 2.51 3.40
C ILE A 41 -1.09 2.51 1.89
N SER A 42 0.19 2.45 1.52
CA SER A 42 0.58 2.46 0.11
C SER A 42 0.18 1.19 -0.62
N GLU A 43 0.23 0.03 0.05
CA GLU A 43 -0.25 -1.24 -0.49
C GLU A 43 -1.74 -1.17 -0.79
N ASN A 44 -2.53 -0.72 0.20
CA ASN A 44 -3.97 -0.62 0.08
C ASN A 44 -4.40 0.36 -1.03
N GLN A 45 -3.66 1.46 -1.22
CA GLN A 45 -3.91 2.39 -2.34
C GLN A 45 -3.77 1.66 -3.70
N ILE A 46 -2.69 0.91 -3.89
CA ILE A 46 -2.42 0.21 -5.15
C ILE A 46 -3.37 -0.98 -5.36
N ASP A 47 -3.76 -1.66 -4.29
CA ASP A 47 -4.77 -2.73 -4.35
C ASP A 47 -6.14 -2.23 -4.79
N ILE A 48 -6.50 -0.99 -4.43
CA ILE A 48 -7.77 -0.37 -4.84
C ILE A 48 -7.68 0.12 -6.30
N ASP A 49 -6.64 0.86 -6.66
CA ASP A 49 -6.61 1.60 -7.93
C ASP A 49 -6.02 0.80 -9.11
N CYS A 50 -5.04 -0.08 -8.84
CA CYS A 50 -4.43 -0.91 -9.87
C CYS A 50 -3.86 -2.23 -9.33
N PRO A 51 -4.71 -3.15 -8.84
CA PRO A 51 -4.26 -4.43 -8.26
C PRO A 51 -3.45 -5.27 -9.25
N LYS A 52 -3.74 -5.18 -10.55
CA LYS A 52 -3.01 -5.89 -11.62
C LYS A 52 -1.57 -5.38 -11.82
N LEU A 53 -1.25 -4.21 -11.29
CA LEU A 53 0.08 -3.59 -11.37
C LEU A 53 0.83 -3.67 -10.04
N LYS A 54 0.24 -4.27 -9.00
CA LYS A 54 0.84 -4.37 -7.66
C LYS A 54 2.28 -4.87 -7.71
N GLN A 55 2.53 -5.99 -8.37
CA GLN A 55 3.87 -6.57 -8.48
C GLN A 55 4.86 -5.64 -9.18
N THR A 56 4.46 -4.99 -10.28
CA THR A 56 5.36 -4.12 -11.06
C THR A 56 5.62 -2.79 -10.37
N VAL A 57 4.64 -2.24 -9.66
CA VAL A 57 4.81 -1.06 -8.79
C VAL A 57 5.75 -1.40 -7.62
N ASN A 58 5.53 -2.54 -6.95
CA ASN A 58 6.38 -2.99 -5.85
C ASN A 58 7.85 -3.15 -6.29
N GLN A 59 8.07 -3.64 -7.52
CA GLN A 59 9.41 -3.74 -8.09
C GLN A 59 10.13 -2.38 -8.22
N CYS A 60 9.39 -1.28 -8.45
CA CYS A 60 9.97 0.06 -8.42
C CYS A 60 10.46 0.44 -7.01
N CYS A 61 9.73 0.07 -5.97
CA CYS A 61 10.10 0.31 -4.57
C CYS A 61 11.34 -0.49 -4.17
N ILE A 62 11.36 -1.79 -4.47
CA ILE A 62 12.54 -2.65 -4.25
C ILE A 62 13.80 -2.06 -4.91
N ASN A 63 13.68 -1.54 -6.13
CA ASN A 63 14.79 -0.93 -6.85
C ASN A 63 15.21 0.42 -6.25
N HIS A 64 14.27 1.19 -5.72
CA HIS A 64 14.51 2.47 -5.05
C HIS A 64 15.24 2.27 -3.72
N ASP A 65 14.77 1.34 -2.90
CA ASP A 65 15.40 0.97 -1.63
C ASP A 65 16.82 0.44 -1.87
N LYS A 66 17.00 -0.41 -2.88
CA LYS A 66 18.35 -0.85 -3.28
C LYS A 66 19.24 0.33 -3.70
N CYS A 67 18.71 1.32 -4.41
CA CYS A 67 19.47 2.50 -4.81
C CYS A 67 19.87 3.36 -3.60
N TYR A 68 18.98 3.44 -2.61
CA TYR A 68 19.23 4.04 -1.31
C TYR A 68 20.33 3.29 -0.56
N ASP A 69 20.23 1.96 -0.42
CA ASP A 69 21.26 1.13 0.22
C ASP A 69 22.63 1.27 -0.45
N ASP A 70 22.65 1.32 -1.78
CA ASP A 70 23.86 1.52 -2.59
C ASP A 70 24.40 2.98 -2.51
N GLN A 71 23.69 3.88 -1.83
CA GLN A 71 24.07 5.29 -1.63
C GLN A 71 24.42 6.02 -2.94
N ARG A 72 23.65 5.78 -4.01
CA ARG A 72 23.94 6.33 -5.36
C ARG A 72 23.58 7.81 -5.52
N GLY A 73 23.13 8.47 -4.45
CA GLY A 73 22.65 9.84 -4.42
C GLY A 73 21.12 9.89 -4.47
N ARG A 74 20.52 10.50 -3.44
CA ARG A 74 19.05 10.57 -3.26
C ARG A 74 18.31 11.02 -4.51
N LYS A 75 18.69 12.18 -5.08
CA LYS A 75 18.03 12.72 -6.28
C LYS A 75 18.04 11.74 -7.46
N LEU A 76 19.15 11.02 -7.67
CA LEU A 76 19.25 10.03 -8.74
C LEU A 76 18.27 8.87 -8.48
N CYS A 77 18.24 8.35 -7.26
CA CYS A 77 17.34 7.28 -6.86
C CYS A 77 15.88 7.69 -7.00
N ASP A 78 15.51 8.89 -6.52
CA ASP A 78 14.16 9.42 -6.63
C ASP A 78 13.74 9.60 -8.10
N ASP A 79 14.63 10.15 -8.94
CA ASP A 79 14.36 10.31 -10.39
C ASP A 79 14.17 8.94 -11.07
N MET A 80 14.96 7.93 -10.71
CA MET A 80 14.79 6.56 -11.22
C MET A 80 13.46 5.93 -10.78
N PHE A 81 13.09 6.12 -9.51
CA PHE A 81 11.82 5.66 -8.95
C PHE A 81 10.62 6.30 -9.65
N CYS A 82 10.60 7.63 -9.77
CA CYS A 82 9.53 8.36 -10.45
C CYS A 82 9.36 7.89 -11.90
N ASN A 83 10.46 7.69 -12.64
CA ASN A 83 10.41 7.18 -14.01
C ASN A 83 9.91 5.73 -14.09
N CYS A 84 10.29 4.90 -13.10
CA CYS A 84 9.79 3.53 -13.00
C CYS A 84 8.28 3.52 -12.82
N LEU A 85 7.77 4.28 -11.83
CA LEU A 85 6.34 4.40 -11.57
C LEU A 85 5.57 4.90 -12.79
N ASP A 86 6.02 5.98 -13.44
CA ASP A 86 5.38 6.48 -14.67
C ASP A 86 5.30 5.40 -15.76
N SER A 87 6.39 4.66 -15.98
CA SER A 87 6.43 3.61 -17.00
C SER A 87 5.52 2.42 -16.68
N VAL A 88 5.54 1.89 -15.46
CA VAL A 88 4.80 0.67 -15.11
C VAL A 88 3.31 0.92 -14.93
N THR A 89 2.93 2.16 -14.61
CA THR A 89 1.53 2.54 -14.37
C THR A 89 0.79 2.95 -15.63
N THR A 90 1.44 3.06 -16.80
CA THR A 90 0.81 3.54 -18.06
C THR A 90 -0.50 2.84 -18.46
N ALA A 91 -0.72 1.60 -18.02
CA ALA A 91 -1.95 0.85 -18.27
C ALA A 91 -3.15 1.27 -17.39
N SER A 92 -2.94 2.04 -16.32
CA SER A 92 -3.98 2.59 -15.43
C SER A 92 -3.87 4.11 -15.36
N GLN A 93 -4.93 4.81 -15.76
CA GLN A 93 -4.92 6.28 -15.75
C GLN A 93 -4.80 6.85 -14.33
N ILE A 94 -5.47 6.23 -13.35
CA ILE A 94 -5.44 6.66 -11.94
C ILE A 94 -4.01 6.47 -11.41
N CYS A 95 -3.46 5.26 -11.49
CA CYS A 95 -2.11 5.01 -11.01
C CYS A 95 -1.03 5.82 -11.75
N ASN A 96 -1.23 6.13 -13.04
CA ASN A 96 -0.26 6.95 -13.78
C ASN A 96 -0.37 8.45 -13.53
N LYS A 97 -1.58 8.99 -13.38
CA LYS A 97 -1.80 10.44 -13.28
C LYS A 97 -1.99 10.94 -11.85
N GLU A 98 -2.26 10.04 -10.90
CA GLU A 98 -2.53 10.38 -9.51
C GLU A 98 -1.51 9.70 -8.59
N ASP A 99 -1.50 8.36 -8.49
CA ASP A 99 -0.64 7.65 -7.52
C ASP A 99 0.85 7.78 -7.83
N SER A 100 1.25 7.64 -9.11
CA SER A 100 2.66 7.74 -9.51
C SER A 100 3.25 9.12 -9.18
N PRO A 101 2.62 10.25 -9.55
CA PRO A 101 3.05 11.57 -9.10
C PRO A 101 3.01 11.76 -7.58
N LEU A 102 2.00 11.21 -6.89
CA LEU A 102 1.88 11.29 -5.44
C LEU A 102 3.08 10.60 -4.75
N PHE A 103 3.34 9.34 -5.07
CA PHE A 103 4.45 8.58 -4.51
C PHE A 103 5.81 9.20 -4.86
N CYS A 104 5.98 9.64 -6.11
CA CYS A 104 7.17 10.39 -6.53
C CYS A 104 7.38 11.67 -5.68
N GLY A 105 6.31 12.41 -5.39
CA GLY A 105 6.35 13.59 -4.54
C GLY A 105 6.75 13.25 -3.09
N LEU A 106 6.15 12.21 -2.52
CA LEU A 106 6.40 11.79 -1.14
C LEU A 106 7.86 11.42 -0.91
N VAL A 107 8.49 10.63 -1.80
CA VAL A 107 9.91 10.26 -1.62
C VAL A 107 10.84 11.46 -1.78
N ARG A 108 10.50 12.43 -2.64
CA ARG A 108 11.30 13.64 -2.84
C ARG A 108 11.24 14.57 -1.64
N GLU A 109 10.07 14.70 -1.03
CA GLU A 109 9.83 15.58 0.12
C GLU A 109 10.31 14.94 1.43
N PHE A 110 9.99 13.68 1.69
CA PHE A 110 10.19 13.02 2.99
C PHE A 110 11.25 11.91 2.97
N GLY A 111 11.85 11.60 1.83
CA GLY A 111 12.78 10.48 1.68
C GLY A 111 14.21 10.73 2.17
N GLU A 112 14.55 11.94 2.65
CA GLU A 112 15.92 12.25 3.08
C GLU A 112 16.38 11.38 4.25
N ASP A 113 15.57 11.27 5.30
CA ASP A 113 15.92 10.47 6.46
C ASP A 113 16.04 8.98 6.11
N ALA A 114 15.15 8.46 5.25
CA ALA A 114 15.22 7.09 4.77
C ALA A 114 16.52 6.83 4.00
N TYR A 115 16.90 7.76 3.11
CA TYR A 115 18.16 7.70 2.38
C TYR A 115 19.36 7.69 3.31
N LEU A 116 19.42 8.58 4.31
CA LEU A 116 20.53 8.63 5.26
C LEU A 116 20.63 7.36 6.13
N ARG A 117 19.49 6.81 6.55
CA ARG A 117 19.46 5.57 7.35
C ARG A 117 19.94 4.35 6.57
N SER A 118 19.58 4.22 5.30
CA SER A 118 20.03 3.10 4.44
C SER A 118 21.55 3.02 4.31
N GLY A 119 22.24 4.17 4.26
CA GLY A 119 23.70 4.24 4.17
C GLY A 119 24.44 3.94 5.46
N ASN A 120 23.80 4.08 6.62
CA ASN A 120 24.48 3.90 7.90
C ASN A 120 24.78 2.41 8.24
N GLY A 121 24.25 1.48 7.43
CA GLY A 121 24.56 0.05 7.52
C GLY A 121 25.96 -0.32 7.02
N THR A 122 26.66 0.56 6.28
CA THR A 122 28.02 0.27 5.77
C THR A 122 29.16 0.70 6.71
N ILE A 123 28.87 1.39 7.82
CA ILE A 123 29.89 1.84 8.80
C ILE A 123 29.65 1.23 10.18
N VAL A 124 29.50 -0.09 10.28
CA VAL A 124 29.70 -0.81 11.55
C VAL A 124 30.43 -2.13 11.32
N ALA A 125 31.63 -2.04 10.76
CA ALA A 125 32.67 -3.07 10.89
C ALA A 125 34.07 -2.43 10.82
N ILE A 126 34.27 -1.29 11.46
CA ILE A 126 35.59 -0.76 11.76
C ILE A 126 35.58 -0.14 13.16
N ASN A 127 35.96 -0.99 14.11
CA ASN A 127 36.57 -0.71 15.41
C ASN A 127 35.76 0.13 16.41
N GLU A 128 35.21 -0.59 17.40
CA GLU A 128 35.04 -0.10 18.76
C GLU A 128 36.35 0.55 19.24
N THR A 129 36.43 1.87 19.27
CA THR A 129 37.14 2.64 20.29
C THR A 129 36.89 4.14 20.10
N GLU A 130 36.53 4.77 21.22
CA GLU A 130 36.61 6.19 21.51
C GLU A 130 35.43 7.11 21.12
N THR A 131 34.58 7.26 22.14
CA THR A 131 34.06 8.53 22.67
C THR A 131 32.82 9.10 22.00
N ALA A 132 31.68 8.49 22.33
CA ALA A 132 30.37 9.12 22.28
C ALA A 132 30.32 10.32 23.25
N THR A 133 30.51 11.54 22.74
CA THR A 133 29.78 12.69 23.28
C THR A 133 28.34 12.58 22.81
N ALA A 134 27.53 11.87 23.60
CA ALA A 134 26.09 11.85 23.46
C ALA A 134 25.56 13.29 23.58
N LYS A 135 25.11 13.87 22.47
CA LYS A 135 24.22 15.03 22.51
C LYS A 135 22.82 14.50 22.82
N PRO A 136 22.11 15.02 23.85
CA PRO A 136 20.80 14.48 24.21
C PRO A 136 19.83 14.63 23.03
N LEU A 137 19.10 13.55 22.73
CA LEU A 137 17.89 13.61 21.92
C LEU A 137 16.97 14.66 22.56
N LYS A 138 16.69 15.74 21.82
CA LYS A 138 15.42 16.43 22.01
C LYS A 138 14.39 15.66 21.21
N GLU A 139 13.59 14.91 21.94
CA GLU A 139 12.27 14.45 21.54
C GLU A 139 11.51 15.61 20.89
N SER A 140 11.31 15.56 19.57
CA SER A 140 10.54 16.55 18.85
C SER A 140 9.08 16.15 18.87
N GLU A 141 8.41 16.62 19.90
CA GLU A 141 6.96 16.60 20.10
C GLU A 141 6.27 17.60 19.12
N HIS A 142 6.55 17.47 17.81
CA HIS A 142 6.13 18.46 16.79
C HIS A 142 5.23 17.92 15.69
N LEU A 143 4.99 16.61 15.63
CA LEU A 143 4.18 16.00 14.56
C LEU A 143 2.71 15.74 14.93
N VAL A 144 2.29 16.09 16.14
CA VAL A 144 0.89 15.92 16.59
C VAL A 144 0.02 17.14 16.27
N HIS A 145 0.61 18.29 15.94
CA HIS A 145 -0.13 19.56 15.93
C HIS A 145 -0.83 19.89 14.58
N ASP A 146 -0.41 19.28 13.47
CA ASP A 146 -0.97 19.60 12.14
C ASP A 146 -2.23 18.81 11.79
N TYR A 147 -2.50 17.68 12.47
CA TYR A 147 -3.76 16.96 12.27
C TYR A 147 -4.95 17.67 12.91
N GLU A 148 -4.74 18.40 14.01
CA GLU A 148 -5.81 19.17 14.67
C GLU A 148 -6.10 20.51 13.96
N TYR A 149 -5.13 21.04 13.22
CA TYR A 149 -5.29 22.27 12.43
C TYR A 149 -6.20 22.07 11.20
N ILE A 150 -6.11 20.92 10.52
CA ILE A 150 -6.93 20.63 9.33
C ILE A 150 -8.39 20.32 9.72
N VAL A 151 -8.62 19.72 10.91
CA VAL A 151 -9.97 19.41 11.41
C VAL A 151 -10.73 20.67 11.84
N SER A 152 -10.04 21.68 12.39
CA SER A 152 -10.70 22.92 12.84
C SER A 152 -11.03 23.90 11.70
N HIS A 153 -10.33 23.86 10.56
CA HIS A 153 -10.56 24.77 9.44
C HIS A 153 -11.59 24.27 8.39
N ASN A 154 -12.00 23.00 8.44
CA ASN A 154 -13.06 22.46 7.58
C ASN A 154 -14.48 22.59 8.17
N THR A 155 -14.65 23.13 9.38
CA THR A 155 -15.98 23.30 10.03
C THR A 155 -16.51 24.73 10.01
N THR A 156 -15.98 25.60 9.15
CA THR A 156 -16.53 26.95 8.97
C THR A 156 -16.89 27.22 7.52
N ASN A 157 -17.91 26.49 7.04
CA ASN A 157 -18.98 26.97 6.14
C ASN A 157 -19.71 25.76 5.53
N GLY A 158 -20.56 25.11 6.32
CA GLY A 158 -21.35 23.96 5.88
C GLY A 158 -22.14 23.36 7.02
N ASP A 159 -23.26 24.01 7.34
CA ASP A 159 -24.44 23.52 8.05
C ASP A 159 -24.29 22.26 8.96
N VAL A 160 -23.87 22.49 10.21
CA VAL A 160 -23.83 21.49 11.29
C VAL A 160 -25.22 20.92 11.61
N THR A 161 -26.30 21.57 11.18
CA THR A 161 -27.67 21.16 11.55
C THR A 161 -28.12 19.89 10.81
N SER A 162 -27.58 19.60 9.63
CA SER A 162 -27.95 18.39 8.86
C SER A 162 -27.39 17.10 9.49
N LEU A 163 -26.18 17.15 10.05
CA LEU A 163 -25.52 15.97 10.63
C LEU A 163 -26.12 15.58 11.99
N GLU A 164 -26.58 16.56 12.77
CA GLU A 164 -27.26 16.30 14.04
C GLU A 164 -28.64 15.65 13.83
N GLU A 165 -29.35 16.00 12.74
CA GLU A 165 -30.61 15.37 12.36
C GLU A 165 -30.41 13.92 11.88
N ASP A 166 -29.36 13.66 11.10
CA ASP A 166 -29.04 12.31 10.61
C ASP A 166 -28.64 11.35 11.74
N ILE A 167 -27.84 11.82 12.71
CA ILE A 167 -27.46 11.01 13.89
C ILE A 167 -28.69 10.63 14.71
N LYS A 168 -29.63 11.56 14.90
CA LYS A 168 -30.86 11.30 15.65
C LYS A 168 -31.74 10.25 14.95
N HIS A 169 -31.79 10.25 13.62
CA HIS A 169 -32.59 9.30 12.85
C HIS A 169 -31.99 7.88 12.86
N ILE A 170 -30.65 7.78 12.88
CA ILE A 170 -29.93 6.53 13.05
C ILE A 170 -30.16 5.95 14.45
N GLU A 171 -30.14 6.77 15.50
CA GLU A 171 -30.38 6.32 16.87
C GLU A 171 -31.81 5.79 17.11
N GLU A 172 -32.83 6.37 16.46
CA GLU A 172 -34.20 5.85 16.49
C GLU A 172 -34.31 4.50 15.76
N SER A 173 -33.68 4.38 14.59
CA SER A 173 -33.67 3.13 13.81
C SER A 173 -33.00 1.97 14.56
N ILE A 174 -31.98 2.25 15.39
CA ILE A 174 -31.30 1.24 16.21
C ILE A 174 -32.15 0.79 17.41
N LYS A 175 -33.06 1.63 17.92
CA LYS A 175 -33.96 1.25 19.04
C LYS A 175 -35.00 0.23 18.60
N ASP A 176 -35.52 0.34 17.38
CA ASP A 176 -36.52 -0.60 16.86
C ASP A 176 -35.95 -2.01 16.64
N VAL A 177 -34.67 -2.09 16.23
CA VAL A 177 -33.95 -3.36 16.05
C VAL A 177 -33.72 -4.07 17.39
N LYS A 178 -33.49 -3.33 18.48
CA LYS A 178 -33.27 -3.89 19.82
C LYS A 178 -34.56 -4.38 20.51
N SER A 179 -35.74 -4.03 20.02
CA SER A 179 -37.02 -4.46 20.60
C SER A 179 -37.58 -5.77 20.00
N SER A 180 -36.94 -6.33 18.97
CA SER A 180 -37.38 -7.57 18.30
C SER A 180 -36.51 -8.80 18.62
N HIS A 181 -35.75 -8.77 19.72
CA HIS A 181 -34.95 -9.92 20.17
C HIS A 181 -35.12 -10.21 21.66
#